data_AF-B1A1H8-F1
#
_entry.id   AF-B1A1H8-F1
#
_cell.length_a   1.000
_cell.length_b   1.000
_cell.length_c   1.000
_cell.angle_alpha   90.00
_cell.angle_beta   90.00
_cell.angle_gamma   90.00
#
_symmetry.space_group_name_H-M   'P 1'
#
loop_
_entity.id
_entity.type
_entity.pdbx_description
1 polymer ?
#
loop_
_entity_poly.entity_id
_entity_poly.type
_entity_poly.pdbx_seq_one_letter_code
_entity_poly.pdbx_strand_id
1 'polypeptide(L)'
;NIVLVGVAFLLVGVGITAIAGVKRDQVQNAVAEEEVEEDGDVLVAAPPKTSPKKSIKTGVAIAVTSGVLSALLNVGFSNALPVAELASTKYGANPTDASLVAWVVVLIGAYIMNAGFALFKMASNNTFGSFKVAGGKKAYFWSVAAGLFWFAALGVYGQGAAAMGDLGPVVGWPMMLGISLIVSNVWGYRSGEWKNASGP
;
A
#
# COMPACT_ATOMS: atom_id res chain seq x y z
N ASN A 1 19.63 22.55 4.18
CA ASN A 1 19.32 22.06 5.54
C ASN A 1 17.84 21.90 5.89
N ILE A 2 16.88 22.47 5.15
CA ILE A 2 15.44 22.31 5.45
C ILE A 2 14.96 20.85 5.27
N VAL A 3 15.47 20.13 4.27
CA VAL A 3 15.11 18.73 4.01
C VAL A 3 15.52 17.80 5.16
N LEU A 4 16.72 17.97 5.73
CA LEU A 4 17.20 17.18 6.87
C LEU A 4 16.36 17.41 8.13
N VAL A 5 15.94 18.65 8.37
CA VAL A 5 15.03 18.99 9.48
C VAL A 5 13.66 18.35 9.26
N GLY A 6 13.14 18.37 8.03
CA GLY A 6 11.89 17.69 7.68
C GLY A 6 11.96 16.17 7.88
N VAL A 7 13.07 15.54 7.48
CA VAL A 7 13.29 14.09 7.70
C VAL A 7 13.34 13.78 9.20
N ALA A 8 14.04 14.59 10.00
CA ALA A 8 14.08 14.40 11.45
C ALA A 8 12.68 14.50 12.09
N PHE A 9 11.86 15.46 11.64
CA PHE A 9 10.49 15.62 12.12
C PHE A 9 9.59 14.43 11.73
N LEU A 10 9.74 13.90 10.52
CA LEU A 10 9.03 12.71 10.06
C LEU A 10 9.40 11.47 10.88
N LEU A 11 10.69 11.28 11.21
CA LEU A 11 11.14 10.16 12.04
C LEU A 11 10.52 10.21 13.45
N VAL A 12 10.39 11.39 14.03
CA VAL A 12 9.70 11.58 15.33
C VAL A 12 8.22 11.21 15.21
N GLY A 13 7.54 11.69 14.16
CA GLY A 13 6.13 11.36 13.92
C GLY A 13 5.90 9.86 13.76
N VAL A 14 6.72 9.18 12.96
CA VAL A 14 6.66 7.72 12.77
C VAL A 14 6.92 6.98 14.08
N GLY A 15 7.85 7.46 14.91
CA GLY A 15 8.10 6.89 16.23
C GLY A 15 6.88 6.94 17.14
N ILE A 16 6.18 8.07 17.18
CA ILE A 16 4.97 8.24 17.99
C ILE A 16 3.84 7.33 17.49
N THR A 17 3.58 7.30 16.17
CA THR A 17 2.51 6.46 15.60
C THR A 17 2.82 4.97 15.73
N ALA A 18 4.09 4.57 15.63
CA ALA A 18 4.49 3.19 15.87
C ALA A 18 4.27 2.77 17.33
N ILE A 19 4.60 3.61 18.31
CA ILE A 19 4.36 3.33 19.73
C ILE A 19 2.86 3.24 20.00
N ALA A 20 2.06 4.18 19.47
CA ALA A 20 0.61 4.16 19.60
C ALA A 20 -0.01 2.89 18.97
N GLY A 21 0.46 2.50 17.78
CA GLY A 21 0.04 1.27 17.10
C GLY A 21 0.36 0.01 17.92
N VAL A 22 1.56 -0.09 18.49
CA VAL A 22 1.94 -1.24 19.34
C VAL A 22 1.06 -1.31 20.59
N LYS A 23 0.78 -0.17 21.24
CA LYS A 23 -0.13 -0.12 22.40
C LYS A 23 -1.56 -0.52 22.03
N ARG A 24 -2.07 -0.04 20.88
CA ARG A 24 -3.37 -0.45 20.35
C ARG A 24 -3.42 -1.95 20.10
N ASP A 25 -2.42 -2.50 19.40
CA ASP A 25 -2.37 -3.93 19.10
C ASP A 25 -2.27 -4.77 20.39
N GLN A 26 -1.62 -4.29 21.46
CA GLN A 26 -1.63 -4.95 22.77
C GLN A 26 -3.02 -4.98 23.42
N VAL A 27 -3.76 -3.87 23.38
CA VAL A 27 -5.13 -3.79 23.93
C VAL A 27 -6.09 -4.64 23.09
N GLN A 28 -5.96 -4.62 21.77
CA GLN A 28 -6.85 -5.36 20.85
C GLN A 28 -6.59 -6.87 20.89
N ASN A 29 -5.35 -7.31 21.11
CA ASN A 29 -5.04 -8.71 21.37
C ASN A 29 -5.56 -9.17 22.76
N ALA A 30 -5.57 -8.29 23.77
CA ALA A 30 -6.14 -8.61 25.08
C ALA A 30 -7.67 -8.75 25.03
N VAL A 31 -8.36 -7.87 24.28
CA VAL A 31 -9.82 -7.96 24.06
C VAL A 31 -10.19 -9.19 23.20
N ALA A 32 -9.37 -9.52 22.19
CA ALA A 32 -9.57 -10.73 21.38
C ALA A 32 -9.31 -12.04 22.15
N GLU A 33 -8.53 -12.01 23.24
CA GLU A 33 -8.37 -13.15 24.15
C GLU A 33 -9.59 -13.29 25.09
N GLU A 34 -10.20 -12.19 25.54
CA GLU A 34 -11.43 -12.21 26.36
C GLU A 34 -12.70 -12.59 25.55
N GLU A 35 -12.88 -12.06 24.33
CA GLU A 35 -14.07 -12.38 23.51
C GLU A 35 -14.09 -13.83 22.99
N VAL A 36 -12.94 -14.49 22.90
CA VAL A 36 -12.83 -15.90 22.45
C VAL A 36 -13.17 -16.91 23.56
N GLU A 37 -13.09 -16.52 24.84
CA GLU A 37 -13.53 -17.38 25.95
C GLU A 37 -15.05 -17.38 26.16
N GLU A 38 -15.77 -16.32 25.78
CA GLU A 38 -17.19 -16.15 26.13
C GLU A 38 -18.21 -16.54 25.04
N ASP A 39 -17.87 -16.46 23.74
CA ASP A 39 -18.87 -16.69 22.68
C ASP A 39 -18.35 -17.63 21.56
N GLY A 40 -18.39 -18.93 21.84
CA GLY A 40 -17.84 -20.01 21.01
C GLY A 40 -18.59 -20.34 19.72
N ASP A 41 -19.41 -19.46 19.15
CA ASP A 41 -20.26 -19.82 18.01
C ASP A 41 -20.61 -18.67 17.05
N VAL A 42 -19.61 -17.98 16.47
CA VAL A 42 -19.81 -17.19 15.24
C VAL A 42 -18.63 -17.36 14.27
N LEU A 43 -18.93 -17.86 13.07
CA LEU A 43 -18.02 -18.05 11.94
C LEU A 43 -17.61 -16.71 11.31
N VAL A 44 -16.88 -15.87 12.05
CA VAL A 44 -16.01 -14.85 11.47
C VAL A 44 -14.67 -15.55 11.23
N ALA A 45 -14.11 -15.44 10.02
CA ALA A 45 -12.81 -16.02 9.72
C ALA A 45 -11.82 -15.58 10.80
N ALA A 46 -11.41 -16.52 11.64
CA ALA A 46 -10.53 -16.25 12.77
C ALA A 46 -9.33 -15.43 12.27
N PRO A 47 -8.93 -14.36 12.97
CA PRO A 47 -7.66 -13.71 12.67
C PRO A 47 -6.60 -14.83 12.62
N PRO A 48 -5.69 -14.80 11.64
CA PRO A 48 -4.75 -15.89 11.44
C PRO A 48 -4.06 -16.13 12.79
N LYS A 49 -4.25 -17.32 13.38
CA LYS A 49 -3.60 -17.74 14.63
C LYS A 49 -2.11 -17.48 14.46
N THR A 50 -1.64 -16.35 14.96
CA THR A 50 -0.23 -16.01 14.97
C THR A 50 0.40 -16.95 15.96
N SER A 51 0.93 -18.04 15.43
CA SER A 51 1.74 -18.99 16.18
C SER A 51 2.82 -18.17 16.90
N PRO A 52 2.84 -18.15 18.24
CA PRO A 52 3.67 -17.24 18.99
C PRO A 52 5.10 -17.77 18.92
N LYS A 53 5.94 -17.22 18.01
CA LYS A 53 7.43 -17.27 18.01
C LYS A 53 8.11 -16.87 16.69
N LYS A 54 7.45 -16.29 15.68
CA LYS A 54 8.23 -15.64 14.61
C LYS A 54 8.82 -14.35 15.18
N SER A 55 10.14 -14.34 15.39
CA SER A 55 10.82 -13.30 16.17
C SER A 55 10.43 -11.89 15.69
N ILE A 56 10.13 -10.99 16.63
CA ILE A 56 9.90 -9.57 16.34
C ILE A 56 11.00 -9.00 15.42
N LYS A 57 12.24 -9.47 15.59
CA LYS A 57 13.39 -9.14 14.73
C LYS A 57 13.13 -9.45 13.25
N THR A 58 12.53 -10.60 12.93
CA THR A 58 12.16 -10.97 11.55
C THR A 58 11.07 -10.06 11.01
N GLY A 59 10.05 -9.74 11.82
CA GLY A 59 8.99 -8.81 11.43
C GLY A 59 9.52 -7.41 11.13
N VAL A 60 10.36 -6.87 12.03
CA VAL A 60 11.01 -5.56 11.85
C VAL A 60 11.91 -5.55 10.62
N ALA A 61 12.71 -6.61 10.39
CA ALA A 61 13.56 -6.69 9.21
C ALA A 61 12.75 -6.69 7.90
N ILE A 62 11.63 -7.41 7.84
CA ILE A 62 10.73 -7.41 6.68
C ILE A 62 10.10 -6.02 6.49
N ALA A 63 9.63 -5.37 7.55
CA ALA A 63 9.02 -4.05 7.48
C ALA A 63 10.00 -2.98 6.97
N VAL A 64 11.23 -2.95 7.51
CA VAL A 64 12.28 -2.02 7.06
C VAL A 64 12.63 -2.26 5.59
N THR A 65 12.83 -3.52 5.21
CA THR A 65 13.14 -3.87 3.82
C THR A 65 12.00 -3.48 2.89
N SER A 66 10.75 -3.73 3.28
CA SER A 66 9.57 -3.32 2.52
C SER A 66 9.45 -1.81 2.36
N GLY A 67 9.76 -1.03 3.41
CA GLY A 67 9.77 0.43 3.34
C GLY A 67 10.82 0.97 2.36
N VAL A 68 12.05 0.44 2.42
CA VAL A 68 13.12 0.81 1.48
C VAL A 68 12.74 0.45 0.05
N LEU A 69 12.22 -0.75 -0.18
CA LEU A 69 11.77 -1.19 -1.50
C LEU A 69 10.58 -0.37 -2.02
N SER A 70 9.69 0.10 -1.14
CA SER A 70 8.56 0.94 -1.52
C SER A 70 9.00 2.29 -2.08
N ALA A 71 10.07 2.88 -1.52
CA ALA A 71 10.64 4.13 -2.04
C ALA A 71 11.20 3.98 -3.46
N LEU A 72 11.64 2.77 -3.85
CA LEU A 72 12.13 2.51 -5.20
C LEU A 72 11.07 2.70 -6.28
N LEU A 73 9.78 2.66 -5.95
CA LEU A 73 8.71 2.92 -6.92
C LEU A 73 8.79 4.37 -7.45
N ASN A 74 8.99 5.36 -6.57
CA ASN A 74 9.14 6.76 -6.96
C ASN A 74 10.48 7.02 -7.67
N VAL A 75 11.55 6.34 -7.23
CA VAL A 75 12.85 6.38 -7.92
C VAL A 75 12.71 5.81 -9.34
N GLY A 76 12.00 4.70 -9.51
CA GLY A 76 11.68 4.11 -10.80
C GLY A 76 10.92 5.09 -11.69
N PHE A 77 9.88 5.74 -11.16
CA PHE A 77 9.13 6.76 -11.88
C PHE A 77 10.02 7.92 -12.34
N SER A 78 10.86 8.44 -11.45
CA SER A 78 11.79 9.53 -11.74
C SER A 78 12.79 9.15 -12.85
N ASN A 79 13.30 7.90 -12.83
CA ASN A 79 14.20 7.40 -13.86
C ASN A 79 13.49 7.07 -15.20
N ALA A 80 12.17 6.91 -15.18
CA ALA A 80 11.37 6.65 -16.37
C ALA A 80 10.86 7.94 -17.05
N LEU A 81 11.08 9.12 -16.45
CA LEU A 81 10.74 10.42 -17.06
C LEU A 81 11.31 10.65 -18.46
N PRO A 82 12.55 10.23 -18.80
CA PRO A 82 13.07 10.37 -20.17
C PRO A 82 12.24 9.60 -21.21
N VAL A 83 11.57 8.51 -20.81
CA VAL A 83 10.67 7.76 -21.70
C VAL A 83 9.38 8.56 -21.96
N ALA A 84 8.87 9.24 -20.95
CA ALA A 84 7.73 10.16 -21.11
C ALA A 84 8.11 11.36 -22.00
N GLU A 85 9.31 11.92 -21.83
CA GLU A 85 9.80 13.01 -22.69
C GLU A 85 9.94 12.57 -24.16
N LEU A 86 10.43 11.35 -24.40
CA LEU A 86 10.49 10.77 -25.74
C LEU A 86 9.09 10.60 -26.36
N ALA A 87 8.10 10.17 -25.56
CA ALA A 87 6.71 10.04 -26.01
C ALA A 87 6.12 11.41 -26.41
N SER A 88 6.43 12.47 -25.66
CA SER A 88 5.96 13.81 -25.99
C SER A 88 6.68 14.40 -27.23
N THR A 89 8.00 14.33 -27.27
CA THR A 89 8.82 14.96 -28.33
C THR A 89 8.75 14.24 -29.67
N LYS A 90 8.69 12.91 -29.70
CA LYS A 90 8.67 12.13 -30.96
C LYS A 90 7.29 11.73 -31.44
N TYR A 91 6.33 11.54 -30.52
CA TYR A 91 4.98 11.07 -30.86
C TYR A 91 3.91 12.14 -30.63
N GLY A 92 4.30 13.35 -30.22
CA GLY A 92 3.37 14.47 -30.05
C GLY A 92 2.38 14.28 -28.89
N ALA A 93 2.66 13.36 -27.96
CA ALA A 93 1.80 13.13 -26.81
C ALA A 93 1.79 14.34 -25.87
N ASN A 94 0.63 14.65 -25.30
CA ASN A 94 0.52 15.65 -24.25
C ASN A 94 1.48 15.27 -23.09
N PRO A 95 2.33 16.19 -22.57
CA PRO A 95 3.24 15.91 -21.46
C PRO A 95 2.56 15.26 -20.25
N THR A 96 1.31 15.62 -19.97
CA THR A 96 0.50 15.05 -18.89
C THR A 96 0.20 13.57 -19.13
N ASP A 97 -0.17 13.19 -20.35
CA ASP A 97 -0.50 11.80 -20.71
C ASP A 97 0.76 10.96 -20.92
N ALA A 98 1.86 11.58 -21.34
CA ALA A 98 3.16 10.92 -21.48
C ALA A 98 3.67 10.35 -20.15
N SER A 99 3.29 10.95 -19.01
CA SER A 99 3.61 10.43 -17.67
C SER A 99 3.06 9.01 -17.43
N LEU A 100 1.98 8.61 -18.09
CA LEU A 100 1.40 7.27 -17.99
C LEU A 100 2.33 6.22 -18.60
N VAL A 101 3.11 6.58 -19.62
CA VAL A 101 4.08 5.69 -20.25
C VAL A 101 5.20 5.33 -19.27
N ALA A 102 5.64 6.30 -18.46
CA ALA A 102 6.62 6.06 -17.40
C ALA A 102 6.10 5.02 -16.38
N TRP A 103 4.81 5.09 -16.00
CA TRP A 103 4.20 4.07 -15.13
C TRP A 103 4.17 2.68 -15.73
N VAL A 104 3.89 2.56 -17.03
CA VAL A 104 3.88 1.25 -17.70
C VAL A 104 5.27 0.59 -17.61
N VAL A 105 6.33 1.35 -17.88
CA VAL A 105 7.72 0.85 -17.82
C VAL A 105 8.11 0.44 -16.40
N VAL A 106 7.71 1.20 -15.39
CA VAL A 106 8.03 0.91 -13.98
C VAL A 106 7.24 -0.30 -13.47
N LEU A 107 5.96 -0.41 -13.83
CA LEU A 107 5.05 -1.41 -13.26
C LEU A 107 5.18 -2.77 -13.94
N ILE A 108 5.66 -2.86 -15.19
CA ILE A 108 5.74 -4.15 -15.90
C ILE A 108 6.66 -5.15 -15.18
N GLY A 109 7.79 -4.68 -14.62
CA GLY A 109 8.71 -5.52 -13.85
C GLY A 109 8.05 -6.08 -12.59
N ALA A 110 7.36 -5.22 -11.84
CA ALA A 110 6.61 -5.61 -10.65
C ALA A 110 5.45 -6.56 -11.00
N TYR A 111 4.76 -6.31 -12.12
CA TYR A 111 3.68 -7.16 -12.60
C TYR A 111 4.17 -8.57 -12.95
N ILE A 112 5.27 -8.70 -13.71
CA ILE A 112 5.83 -10.00 -14.07
C ILE A 112 6.22 -10.80 -12.82
N MET A 113 6.88 -10.17 -11.86
CA MET A 113 7.26 -10.85 -10.61
C MET A 113 6.03 -11.29 -9.80
N ASN A 114 5.05 -10.40 -9.59
CA ASN A 114 3.87 -10.70 -8.78
C ASN A 114 2.92 -11.68 -9.46
N ALA A 115 2.59 -11.45 -10.73
CA ALA A 115 1.72 -12.33 -11.50
C ALA A 115 2.41 -13.68 -11.74
N GLY A 116 3.69 -13.69 -12.08
CA GLY A 116 4.48 -14.91 -12.26
C GLY A 116 4.52 -15.75 -10.99
N PHE A 117 4.79 -15.14 -9.83
CA PHE A 117 4.80 -15.86 -8.56
C PHE A 117 3.40 -16.36 -8.16
N ALA A 118 2.36 -15.54 -8.36
CA ALA A 118 0.98 -15.94 -8.07
C ALA A 118 0.54 -17.13 -8.95
N LEU A 119 0.84 -17.08 -10.25
CA LEU A 119 0.54 -18.17 -11.19
C LEU A 119 1.34 -19.44 -10.86
N PHE A 120 2.64 -19.30 -10.55
CA PHE A 120 3.49 -20.41 -10.13
C PHE A 120 2.92 -21.11 -8.89
N LYS A 121 2.56 -20.33 -7.86
CA LYS A 121 1.99 -20.86 -6.61
C LYS A 121 0.61 -21.49 -6.82
N MET A 122 -0.20 -20.90 -7.68
CA MET A 122 -1.53 -21.42 -8.04
C MET A 122 -1.42 -22.76 -8.77
N ALA A 123 -0.46 -22.88 -9.69
CA ALA A 123 -0.13 -24.13 -10.39
C ALA A 123 0.45 -25.19 -9.45
N SER A 124 1.42 -24.83 -8.61
CA SER A 124 2.00 -25.76 -7.64
C SER A 124 0.99 -26.28 -6.62
N ASN A 125 0.00 -25.47 -6.24
CA ASN A 125 -1.02 -25.85 -5.26
C ASN A 125 -2.31 -26.41 -5.89
N ASN A 126 -2.39 -26.53 -7.23
CA ASN A 126 -3.59 -26.97 -7.95
C ASN A 126 -4.89 -26.24 -7.55
N THR A 127 -4.80 -24.95 -7.21
CA THR A 127 -5.93 -24.16 -6.67
C THR A 127 -6.77 -23.46 -7.74
N PHE A 128 -6.56 -23.77 -9.02
CA PHE A 128 -7.36 -23.22 -10.12
C PHE A 128 -8.87 -23.54 -9.98
N GLY A 129 -9.23 -24.65 -9.31
CA GLY A 129 -10.61 -25.01 -9.02
C GLY A 129 -11.27 -24.12 -7.96
N SER A 130 -10.49 -23.49 -7.07
CA SER A 130 -10.99 -22.62 -5.99
C SER A 130 -11.60 -21.31 -6.50
N PHE A 131 -11.45 -20.99 -7.79
CA PHE A 131 -12.11 -19.83 -8.38
C PHE A 131 -13.61 -20.05 -8.66
N LYS A 132 -14.09 -21.30 -8.60
CA LYS A 132 -15.50 -21.70 -8.83
C LYS A 132 -16.33 -21.74 -7.53
N VAL A 133 -16.18 -20.75 -6.66
CA VAL A 133 -16.98 -20.64 -5.44
C VAL A 133 -18.26 -19.83 -5.71
N ALA A 134 -19.41 -20.35 -5.28
CA ALA A 134 -20.68 -19.66 -5.37
C ALA A 134 -20.62 -18.33 -4.57
N GLY A 135 -20.97 -17.21 -5.23
CA GLY A 135 -20.87 -15.86 -4.63
C GLY A 135 -19.56 -15.10 -4.88
N GLY A 136 -18.56 -15.71 -5.52
CA GLY A 136 -17.24 -15.08 -5.78
C GLY A 136 -17.27 -13.84 -6.70
N LYS A 137 -18.33 -13.63 -7.49
CA LYS A 137 -18.45 -12.49 -8.43
C LYS A 137 -18.26 -11.13 -7.76
N LYS A 138 -18.83 -10.96 -6.56
CA LYS A 138 -18.69 -9.70 -5.79
C LYS A 138 -17.25 -9.49 -5.34
N ALA A 139 -16.57 -10.53 -4.89
CA ALA A 139 -15.16 -10.46 -4.50
C ALA A 139 -14.27 -10.13 -5.71
N TYR A 140 -14.47 -10.78 -6.86
CA TYR A 140 -13.70 -10.46 -8.08
C TYR A 140 -13.94 -9.03 -8.57
N PHE A 141 -15.19 -8.56 -8.52
CA PHE A 141 -15.51 -7.17 -8.86
C PHE A 141 -14.74 -6.19 -7.98
N TRP A 142 -14.76 -6.39 -6.65
CA TRP A 142 -14.02 -5.52 -5.73
C TRP A 142 -12.51 -5.62 -5.90
N SER A 143 -11.96 -6.80 -6.22
CA SER A 143 -10.53 -6.95 -6.52
C SER A 143 -10.11 -6.18 -7.77
N VAL A 144 -10.90 -6.25 -8.84
CA VAL A 144 -10.64 -5.48 -10.07
C VAL A 144 -10.80 -3.99 -9.81
N ALA A 145 -11.85 -3.58 -9.12
CA ALA A 145 -12.08 -2.18 -8.76
C ALA A 145 -10.93 -1.61 -7.92
N ALA A 146 -10.45 -2.36 -6.92
CA ALA A 146 -9.31 -1.96 -6.11
C ALA A 146 -8.03 -1.76 -6.94
N GLY A 147 -7.76 -2.68 -7.88
CA GLY A 147 -6.62 -2.53 -8.81
C GLY A 147 -6.73 -1.31 -9.72
N LEU A 148 -7.94 -1.04 -10.26
CA LEU A 148 -8.20 0.14 -11.08
C LEU A 148 -8.04 1.44 -10.27
N PHE A 149 -8.58 1.51 -9.06
CA PHE A 149 -8.42 2.69 -8.20
C PHE A 149 -6.98 2.91 -7.78
N TRP A 150 -6.24 1.84 -7.49
CA TRP A 150 -4.81 1.93 -7.18
C TRP A 150 -4.01 2.49 -8.36
N PHE A 151 -4.24 1.98 -9.57
CA PHE A 151 -3.59 2.51 -10.77
C PHE A 151 -4.05 3.93 -11.10
N ALA A 152 -5.34 4.25 -10.93
CA ALA A 152 -5.88 5.59 -11.15
C ALA A 152 -5.23 6.61 -10.21
N ALA A 153 -5.00 6.25 -8.93
CA ALA A 153 -4.28 7.11 -8.00
C ALA A 153 -2.84 7.42 -8.48
N LEU A 154 -2.13 6.41 -8.99
CA LEU A 154 -0.80 6.62 -9.59
C LEU A 154 -0.85 7.44 -10.88
N GLY A 155 -1.87 7.24 -11.72
CA GLY A 155 -2.09 8.03 -12.93
C GLY A 155 -2.32 9.50 -12.63
N VAL A 156 -3.20 9.81 -11.67
CA VAL A 156 -3.45 11.18 -11.21
C VAL A 156 -2.18 11.81 -10.62
N TYR A 157 -1.40 11.05 -9.84
CA TYR A 157 -0.09 11.50 -9.39
C TYR A 157 0.87 11.77 -10.55
N GLY A 158 0.97 10.88 -11.54
CA GLY A 158 1.84 11.06 -12.71
C GLY A 158 1.50 12.33 -13.49
N GLN A 159 0.21 12.56 -13.71
CA GLN A 159 -0.29 13.78 -14.36
C GLN A 159 0.00 15.04 -13.52
N GLY A 160 -0.24 14.98 -12.21
CA GLY A 160 0.06 16.08 -11.30
C GLY A 160 1.56 16.38 -11.20
N ALA A 161 2.39 15.34 -11.19
CA ALA A 161 3.84 15.46 -11.20
C ALA A 161 4.35 16.08 -12.49
N ALA A 162 3.81 15.67 -13.65
CA ALA A 162 4.14 16.26 -14.94
C ALA A 162 3.78 17.75 -15.00
N ALA A 163 2.62 18.14 -14.44
CA ALA A 163 2.21 19.54 -14.36
C ALA A 163 3.11 20.39 -13.44
N MET A 164 3.74 19.77 -12.43
CA MET A 164 4.67 20.43 -11.50
C MET A 164 6.12 20.49 -12.01
N GLY A 165 6.42 19.91 -13.19
CA GLY A 165 7.77 19.86 -13.76
C GLY A 165 8.78 19.14 -12.85
N ASP A 166 10.00 19.66 -12.75
CA ASP A 166 11.09 19.04 -11.99
C ASP A 166 10.79 18.87 -10.48
N LEU A 167 9.83 19.62 -9.94
CA LEU A 167 9.41 19.52 -8.55
C LEU A 167 8.39 18.38 -8.31
N GLY A 168 7.80 17.84 -9.37
CA GLY A 168 6.74 16.84 -9.31
C GLY A 168 7.11 15.60 -8.50
N PRO A 169 8.22 14.90 -8.81
CA PRO A 169 8.63 13.71 -8.07
C PRO A 169 9.08 13.98 -6.62
N VAL A 170 9.57 15.20 -6.36
CA VAL A 170 10.14 15.58 -5.05
C VAL A 170 9.05 16.00 -4.06
N VAL A 171 8.07 16.77 -4.52
CA VAL A 171 7.00 17.32 -3.66
C VAL A 171 5.69 16.54 -3.84
N GLY A 172 5.38 16.11 -5.05
CA GLY A 172 4.15 15.40 -5.38
C GLY A 172 4.01 14.06 -4.67
N TRP A 173 5.09 13.28 -4.55
CA TRP A 173 5.05 11.97 -3.90
C TRP A 173 4.73 12.07 -2.39
N PRO A 174 5.42 12.92 -1.58
CA PRO A 174 5.02 13.15 -0.20
C PRO A 174 3.60 13.71 -0.05
N MET A 175 3.17 14.61 -0.94
CA MET A 175 1.79 15.14 -0.90
C MET A 175 0.75 14.04 -1.12
N MET A 176 0.97 13.15 -2.10
CA MET A 176 0.11 11.99 -2.36
C MET A 176 0.03 11.08 -1.13
N LEU A 177 1.17 10.75 -0.52
CA LEU A 177 1.21 9.95 0.71
C LEU A 177 0.49 10.63 1.87
N GLY A 178 0.69 11.95 2.05
CA GLY A 178 0.03 12.73 3.09
C GLY A 178 -1.50 12.73 2.94
N ILE A 179 -2.01 12.98 1.73
CA ILE A 179 -3.45 12.94 1.45
C ILE A 179 -3.98 11.52 1.68
N SER A 180 -3.27 10.49 1.24
CA SER A 180 -3.69 9.10 1.49
C SER A 180 -3.80 8.80 2.98
N LEU A 181 -2.86 9.27 3.80
CA LEU A 181 -2.89 9.09 5.26
C LEU A 181 -4.08 9.80 5.90
N ILE A 182 -4.39 11.03 5.47
CA ILE A 182 -5.55 11.78 5.97
C ILE A 182 -6.84 11.02 5.64
N VAL A 183 -7.01 10.60 4.38
CA VAL A 183 -8.20 9.87 3.93
C VAL A 183 -8.32 8.52 4.65
N SER A 184 -7.21 7.79 4.80
CA SER A 184 -7.17 6.52 5.54
C SER A 184 -7.56 6.71 7.00
N ASN A 185 -7.06 7.73 7.69
CA ASN A 185 -7.44 8.01 9.08
C ASN A 185 -8.92 8.37 9.22
N VAL A 186 -9.47 9.18 8.31
CA VAL A 186 -10.90 9.52 8.29
C VAL A 186 -11.76 8.27 8.09
N TRP A 187 -11.33 7.38 7.19
CA TRP A 187 -12.06 6.13 6.95
C TRP A 187 -11.94 5.17 8.13
N GLY A 188 -10.76 5.05 8.76
CA GLY A 188 -10.54 4.25 9.97
C GLY A 188 -11.38 4.74 11.16
N TYR A 189 -11.53 6.05 11.29
CA TYR A 189 -12.48 6.62 12.26
C TYR A 189 -13.93 6.22 11.94
N ARG A 190 -14.32 6.28 10.66
CA ARG A 190 -15.68 5.94 10.21
C ARG A 190 -16.00 4.44 10.30
N SER A 191 -15.04 3.56 10.05
CA SER A 191 -15.20 2.10 10.19
C SER A 191 -15.33 1.68 11.65
N GLY A 192 -15.07 2.60 12.60
CA GLY A 192 -15.19 2.33 14.02
C GLY A 192 -14.04 1.50 14.57
N GLU A 193 -12.88 1.45 13.88
CA GLU A 193 -11.66 0.76 14.36
C GLU A 193 -11.17 1.29 15.72
N TRP A 194 -11.66 2.47 16.13
CA TRP A 194 -11.34 3.12 17.40
C TRP A 194 -12.44 3.00 18.45
N LYS A 195 -13.56 2.33 18.14
CA LYS A 195 -14.56 2.00 19.17
C LYS A 195 -13.91 0.98 20.12
N ASN A 196 -13.79 1.34 21.40
CA ASN A 196 -13.07 0.62 22.48
C ASN A 196 -11.59 0.99 22.67
N ALA A 197 -11.02 1.94 21.92
CA ALA A 197 -9.71 2.49 22.27
C ALA A 197 -9.84 3.37 23.52
N SER A 198 -8.99 3.15 24.53
CA SER A 198 -9.05 3.78 25.87
C SER A 198 -8.63 5.26 25.90
N GLY A 199 -8.96 6.03 24.87
CA GLY A 199 -8.52 7.42 24.68
C GLY A 199 -7.22 7.54 23.86
N PRO A 200 -6.79 8.78 23.55
CA PRO A 200 -5.61 9.06 22.74
C PRO A 200 -4.30 8.56 23.36
#